data_AF-A0A9D9DPF3-F1
#
_entry.id   AF-A0A9D9DPF3-F1
#
_cell.length_a   1.000
_cell.length_b   1.000
_cell.length_c   1.000
_cell.angle_alpha   90.00
_cell.angle_beta   90.00
_cell.angle_gamma   90.00
#
_symmetry.space_group_name_H-M   'P 1'
#
loop_
_entity.id
_entity.type
_entity.pdbx_description
1 polymer ?
#
loop_
_entity_poly.entity_id
_entity_poly.type
_entity_poly.pdbx_seq_one_letter_code
_entity_poly.pdbx_strand_id
1 'polypeptide(L)'
;MKTPQFVDDIFKYLSKKGTSFKDTVLKKYGEQPGTMLVHTGVLGWILSSLAQVAAVAFNDKIPAEQKVFLIPQEIADAATNIISFYAVTQSLKSLGSKLVKTGKLKNVKISKFLDSVDGLDKSKIGTWDFDITKLKGYKENIKTDFVDFKNGVDVYAGLAGSILSCNIITPIIRNKYASERQKDVLAKMNADKMKYLQAPRGISMSDYLQKVYVKHSDLKV
;
A
#
# COMPACT_ATOMS: atom_id res chain seq x y z
N MET A 1 -14.38 -13.95 -47.10
CA MET A 1 -12.90 -14.06 -47.06
C MET A 1 -12.53 -14.98 -45.92
N LYS A 2 -11.74 -16.04 -46.17
CA LYS A 2 -11.28 -16.94 -45.10
C LYS A 2 -10.17 -16.24 -44.32
N THR A 3 -10.27 -16.20 -43.00
CA THR A 3 -9.18 -15.74 -42.13
C THR A 3 -7.95 -16.60 -42.39
N PRO A 4 -6.75 -16.01 -42.52
CA PRO A 4 -5.53 -16.80 -42.71
C PRO A 4 -5.30 -17.72 -41.50
N GLN A 5 -4.90 -18.96 -41.74
CA GLN A 5 -4.73 -20.01 -40.72
C GLN A 5 -3.81 -19.57 -39.56
N PHE A 6 -2.80 -18.76 -39.86
CA PHE A 6 -1.92 -18.09 -38.89
C PHE A 6 -2.67 -17.16 -37.91
N VAL A 7 -3.68 -16.44 -38.37
CA VAL A 7 -4.51 -15.55 -37.52
C VAL A 7 -5.36 -16.39 -36.57
N ASP A 8 -5.91 -17.51 -37.04
CA ASP A 8 -6.66 -18.45 -36.21
C ASP A 8 -5.77 -19.14 -35.16
N ASP A 9 -4.52 -19.45 -35.51
CA ASP A 9 -3.55 -20.04 -34.59
C ASP A 9 -3.07 -19.05 -33.52
N ILE A 10 -2.87 -17.77 -33.89
CA ILE A 10 -2.61 -16.69 -32.93
C ILE A 10 -3.82 -16.52 -32.01
N PHE A 11 -5.03 -16.48 -32.55
CA PHE A 11 -6.26 -16.34 -31.74
C PHE A 11 -6.45 -17.53 -30.80
N LYS A 12 -6.18 -18.76 -31.25
CA LYS A 12 -6.22 -19.95 -30.38
C LYS A 12 -5.15 -19.92 -29.30
N TYR A 13 -3.93 -19.50 -29.62
CA TYR A 13 -2.84 -19.38 -28.65
C TYR A 13 -3.14 -18.32 -27.58
N LEU A 14 -3.59 -17.13 -28.00
CA LEU A 14 -4.01 -16.04 -27.12
C LEU A 14 -5.24 -16.42 -26.30
N SER A 15 -6.22 -17.09 -26.91
CA SER A 15 -7.41 -17.61 -26.23
C SER A 15 -7.03 -18.62 -25.16
N LYS A 16 -6.20 -19.63 -25.49
CA LYS A 16 -5.76 -20.68 -24.56
C LYS A 16 -4.92 -20.13 -23.39
N LYS A 17 -4.03 -19.16 -23.66
CA LYS A 17 -3.34 -18.42 -22.59
C LYS A 17 -4.30 -17.56 -21.77
N GLY A 18 -5.30 -16.95 -22.41
CA GLY A 18 -6.36 -16.19 -21.78
C GLY A 18 -7.22 -17.04 -20.85
N THR A 19 -7.63 -18.25 -21.25
CA THR A 19 -8.37 -19.19 -20.38
C THR A 19 -7.51 -19.69 -19.23
N SER A 20 -6.25 -20.09 -19.49
CA SER A 20 -5.34 -20.52 -18.42
C SER A 20 -5.04 -19.41 -17.40
N PHE A 21 -4.93 -18.15 -17.87
CA PHE A 21 -4.84 -16.98 -17.01
C PHE A 21 -6.13 -16.74 -16.22
N LYS A 22 -7.29 -16.80 -16.88
CA LYS A 22 -8.60 -16.68 -16.23
C LYS A 22 -8.75 -17.74 -15.14
N ASP A 23 -8.45 -19.00 -15.41
CA ASP A 23 -8.58 -20.08 -14.43
C ASP A 23 -7.62 -19.91 -13.25
N THR A 24 -6.40 -19.45 -13.49
CA THR A 24 -5.42 -19.17 -12.43
C THR A 24 -5.83 -17.99 -11.57
N VAL A 25 -6.31 -16.90 -12.20
CA VAL A 25 -6.83 -15.71 -11.51
C VAL A 25 -8.10 -16.08 -10.74
N LEU A 26 -9.06 -16.77 -11.37
CA LEU A 26 -10.32 -17.16 -10.74
C LEU A 26 -10.09 -18.11 -9.56
N LYS A 27 -9.19 -19.09 -9.69
CA LYS A 27 -8.86 -20.01 -8.60
C LYS A 27 -8.14 -19.31 -7.45
N LYS A 28 -7.20 -18.40 -7.74
CA LYS A 28 -6.40 -17.73 -6.70
C LYS A 28 -7.11 -16.53 -6.06
N TYR A 29 -7.95 -15.83 -6.81
CA TYR A 29 -8.60 -14.58 -6.41
C TYR A 29 -10.12 -14.72 -6.19
N GLY A 30 -10.77 -15.71 -6.79
CA GLY A 30 -12.16 -16.05 -6.49
C GLY A 30 -12.31 -16.65 -5.08
N GLU A 31 -11.32 -17.40 -4.61
CA GLU A 31 -11.28 -17.92 -3.24
C GLU A 31 -10.83 -16.86 -2.20
N GLN A 32 -10.18 -15.78 -2.65
CA GLN A 32 -9.63 -14.71 -1.79
C GLN A 32 -9.85 -13.31 -2.41
N PRO A 33 -11.11 -12.83 -2.49
CA PRO A 33 -11.44 -11.58 -3.15
C PRO A 33 -10.76 -10.36 -2.50
N GLY A 34 -10.58 -10.38 -1.17
CA GLY A 34 -9.87 -9.32 -0.47
C GLY A 34 -8.38 -9.21 -0.88
N THR A 35 -7.73 -10.33 -1.21
CA THR A 35 -6.33 -10.35 -1.68
C THR A 35 -6.23 -9.85 -3.12
N MET A 36 -7.23 -10.18 -3.96
CA MET A 36 -7.35 -9.65 -5.32
C MET A 36 -7.34 -8.13 -5.32
N LEU A 37 -8.22 -7.53 -4.50
CA LEU A 37 -8.38 -6.08 -4.43
C LEU A 37 -7.08 -5.37 -4.03
N VAL A 38 -6.30 -6.00 -3.16
CA VAL A 38 -5.00 -5.46 -2.75
C VAL A 38 -3.99 -5.54 -3.89
N HIS A 39 -3.89 -6.69 -4.56
CA HIS A 39 -2.91 -6.89 -5.63
C HIS A 39 -3.21 -6.05 -6.88
N THR A 40 -4.48 -5.89 -7.25
CA THR A 40 -4.86 -5.04 -8.38
C THR A 40 -4.59 -3.57 -8.10
N GLY A 41 -4.84 -3.09 -6.88
CA GLY A 41 -4.47 -1.74 -6.46
C GLY A 41 -2.97 -1.50 -6.56
N VAL A 42 -2.16 -2.44 -6.07
CA VAL A 42 -0.68 -2.37 -6.12
C VAL A 42 -0.17 -2.35 -7.56
N LEU A 43 -0.70 -3.21 -8.44
CA LEU A 43 -0.35 -3.18 -9.86
C LEU A 43 -0.67 -1.82 -10.49
N GLY A 44 -1.81 -1.22 -10.14
CA GLY A 44 -2.18 0.13 -10.59
C GLY A 44 -1.13 1.18 -10.19
N TRP A 45 -0.64 1.16 -8.94
CA TRP A 45 0.40 2.09 -8.50
C TRP A 45 1.75 1.87 -9.17
N ILE A 46 2.14 0.61 -9.40
CA ILE A 46 3.38 0.31 -10.13
C ILE A 46 3.32 0.89 -11.54
N LEU A 47 2.23 0.63 -12.27
CA LEU A 47 2.05 1.15 -13.63
C LEU A 47 1.97 2.68 -13.64
N SER A 48 1.30 3.28 -12.67
CA SER A 48 1.21 4.74 -12.52
C SER A 48 2.59 5.38 -12.28
N SER A 49 3.37 4.84 -11.35
CA SER A 49 4.72 5.31 -11.04
C SER A 49 5.66 5.15 -12.23
N LEU A 50 5.58 4.02 -12.96
CA LEU A 50 6.35 3.82 -14.18
C LEU A 50 6.02 4.87 -15.25
N ALA A 51 4.74 5.19 -15.43
CA ALA A 51 4.32 6.24 -16.34
C ALA A 51 4.83 7.62 -15.91
N GLN A 52 4.78 7.94 -14.61
CA GLN A 52 5.29 9.20 -14.05
C GLN A 52 6.81 9.31 -14.22
N VAL A 53 7.57 8.26 -13.91
CA VAL A 53 9.02 8.19 -14.12
C VAL A 53 9.36 8.36 -15.60
N ALA A 54 8.66 7.67 -16.50
CA ALA A 54 8.87 7.81 -17.94
C ALA A 54 8.57 9.24 -18.41
N ALA A 55 7.47 9.83 -17.95
CA ALA A 55 7.12 11.22 -18.27
C ALA A 55 8.21 12.20 -17.81
N VAL A 56 8.76 12.03 -16.60
CA VAL A 56 9.87 12.86 -16.11
C VAL A 56 11.15 12.63 -16.92
N ALA A 57 11.48 11.37 -17.21
CA ALA A 57 12.70 11.01 -17.93
C ALA A 57 12.74 11.57 -19.35
N PHE A 58 11.63 11.45 -20.09
CA PHE A 58 11.53 11.86 -21.50
C PHE A 58 11.09 13.31 -21.69
N ASN A 59 10.82 14.07 -20.62
CA ASN A 59 10.46 15.48 -20.75
C ASN A 59 11.72 16.36 -20.87
N ASP A 60 11.93 16.92 -22.06
CA ASP A 60 13.07 17.79 -22.36
C ASP A 60 12.97 19.17 -21.68
N LYS A 61 11.77 19.55 -21.21
CA LYS A 61 11.56 20.79 -20.44
C LYS A 61 12.06 20.68 -19.00
N ILE A 62 12.34 19.47 -18.51
CA ILE A 62 12.90 19.24 -17.18
C ILE A 62 14.43 19.15 -17.31
N PRO A 63 15.20 20.03 -16.66
CA PRO A 63 16.67 19.93 -16.66
C PRO A 63 17.14 18.59 -16.09
N ALA A 64 18.26 18.06 -16.62
CA ALA A 64 18.84 16.78 -16.16
C ALA A 64 19.11 16.76 -14.64
N GLU A 65 19.50 17.91 -14.10
CA GLU A 65 19.72 18.15 -12.67
C GLU A 65 18.46 18.01 -11.82
N GLN A 66 17.27 18.27 -12.37
CA GLN A 66 16.00 18.09 -11.66
C GLN A 66 15.50 16.64 -11.78
N LYS A 67 15.79 15.97 -12.91
CA LYS A 67 15.40 14.56 -13.13
C LYS A 67 16.00 13.61 -12.09
N VAL A 68 17.25 13.85 -11.68
CA VAL A 68 17.93 13.03 -10.64
C VAL A 68 17.27 13.13 -9.26
N PHE A 69 16.39 14.11 -9.02
CA PHE A 69 15.59 14.23 -7.80
C PHE A 69 14.17 13.70 -7.99
N LEU A 70 13.53 14.08 -9.09
CA LEU A 70 12.12 13.74 -9.37
C LEU A 70 11.93 12.23 -9.56
N ILE A 71 12.82 11.57 -10.31
CA ILE A 71 12.70 10.13 -10.57
C ILE A 71 12.76 9.31 -9.25
N PRO A 72 13.75 9.51 -8.35
CA PRO A 72 13.74 8.84 -7.06
C PRO A 72 12.54 9.18 -6.18
N GLN A 73 11.97 10.40 -6.29
CA GLN A 73 10.77 10.78 -5.54
C GLN A 73 9.53 10.01 -6.01
N GLU A 74 9.30 9.90 -7.32
CA GLU A 74 8.16 9.15 -7.86
C GLU A 74 8.24 7.65 -7.51
N ILE A 75 9.47 7.10 -7.45
CA ILE A 75 9.71 5.72 -7.00
C ILE A 75 9.46 5.60 -5.49
N ALA A 76 9.96 6.52 -4.68
CA ALA A 76 9.78 6.52 -3.22
C ALA A 76 8.31 6.68 -2.83
N ASP A 77 7.55 7.50 -3.56
CA ASP A 77 6.12 7.70 -3.37
C ASP A 77 5.32 6.42 -3.68
N ALA A 78 5.68 5.72 -4.77
CA ALA A 78 5.08 4.44 -5.10
C ALA A 78 5.41 3.36 -4.07
N ALA A 79 6.67 3.26 -3.67
CA ALA A 79 7.11 2.32 -2.63
C ALA A 79 6.38 2.57 -1.31
N THR A 80 6.26 3.84 -0.89
CA THR A 80 5.55 4.23 0.33
C THR A 80 4.08 3.84 0.27
N ASN A 81 3.39 4.12 -0.85
CA ASN A 81 2.00 3.69 -1.05
C ASN A 81 1.85 2.17 -0.93
N ILE A 82 2.68 1.41 -1.64
CA ILE A 82 2.59 -0.06 -1.66
C ILE A 82 2.87 -0.65 -0.27
N ILE A 83 3.92 -0.20 0.40
CA ILE A 83 4.32 -0.73 1.71
C ILE A 83 3.28 -0.39 2.77
N SER A 84 2.87 0.89 2.87
CA SER A 84 1.86 1.31 3.84
C SER A 84 0.54 0.57 3.60
N PHE A 85 0.15 0.40 2.33
CA PHE A 85 -1.08 -0.28 1.97
C PHE A 85 -1.07 -1.74 2.39
N TYR A 86 -0.01 -2.49 2.07
CA TYR A 86 0.09 -3.88 2.52
C TYR A 86 0.12 -3.98 4.04
N ALA A 87 0.92 -3.16 4.72
CA ALA A 87 1.02 -3.19 6.17
C ALA A 87 -0.35 -2.98 6.83
N VAL A 88 -1.05 -1.91 6.44
CA VAL A 88 -2.33 -1.54 7.05
C VAL A 88 -3.44 -2.53 6.69
N THR A 89 -3.56 -2.88 5.40
CA THR A 89 -4.62 -3.81 4.96
C THR A 89 -4.43 -5.21 5.54
N GLN A 90 -3.19 -5.72 5.62
CA GLN A 90 -2.92 -7.02 6.24
C GLN A 90 -3.16 -6.98 7.76
N SER A 91 -2.76 -5.91 8.45
CA SER A 91 -3.05 -5.76 9.88
C SER A 91 -4.55 -5.77 10.17
N LEU A 92 -5.34 -5.00 9.42
CA LEU A 92 -6.80 -4.97 9.61
C LEU A 92 -7.47 -6.28 9.21
N LYS A 93 -7.03 -6.92 8.11
CA LYS A 93 -7.52 -8.27 7.75
C LYS A 93 -7.21 -9.29 8.83
N SER A 94 -6.00 -9.27 9.39
CA SER A 94 -5.61 -10.17 10.48
C SER A 94 -6.49 -9.96 11.71
N LEU A 95 -6.75 -8.69 12.07
CA LEU A 95 -7.66 -8.34 13.16
C LEU A 95 -9.09 -8.79 12.87
N GLY A 96 -9.65 -8.48 11.70
CA GLY A 96 -10.99 -8.90 11.29
C GLY A 96 -11.15 -10.42 11.30
N SER A 97 -10.22 -11.13 10.68
CA SER A 97 -10.13 -12.60 10.72
C SER A 97 -10.08 -13.14 12.16
N LYS A 98 -9.31 -12.51 13.06
CA LYS A 98 -9.23 -12.90 14.47
C LYS A 98 -10.54 -12.63 15.21
N LEU A 99 -11.22 -11.51 14.94
CA LEU A 99 -12.53 -11.20 15.51
C LEU A 99 -13.59 -12.23 15.08
N VAL A 100 -13.54 -12.69 13.83
CA VAL A 100 -14.42 -13.75 13.33
C VAL A 100 -14.08 -15.10 13.98
N LYS A 101 -12.80 -15.49 14.02
CA LYS A 101 -12.36 -16.74 14.64
C LYS A 101 -12.68 -16.83 16.13
N THR A 102 -12.59 -15.72 16.85
CA THR A 102 -12.91 -15.66 18.29
C THR A 102 -14.41 -15.55 18.54
N GLY A 103 -15.24 -15.40 17.51
CA GLY A 103 -16.69 -15.21 17.69
C GLY A 103 -17.09 -13.87 18.29
N LYS A 104 -16.14 -12.92 18.39
CA LYS A 104 -16.42 -11.51 18.70
C LYS A 104 -17.24 -10.88 17.59
N LEU A 105 -16.94 -11.23 16.34
CA LEU A 105 -17.73 -10.88 15.16
C LEU A 105 -18.34 -12.15 14.59
N LYS A 106 -19.66 -12.24 14.52
CA LYS A 106 -20.37 -13.43 14.04
C LYS A 106 -21.68 -13.06 13.39
N ASN A 107 -22.11 -13.87 12.43
CA ASN A 107 -23.45 -13.79 11.87
C ASN A 107 -24.41 -14.75 12.60
N VAL A 108 -25.69 -14.70 12.24
CA VAL A 108 -26.73 -15.53 12.87
C VAL A 108 -26.42 -17.02 12.75
N LYS A 109 -25.89 -17.48 11.61
CA LYS A 109 -25.57 -18.90 11.40
C LYS A 109 -24.45 -19.39 12.31
N ILE A 110 -23.38 -18.60 12.44
CA ILE A 110 -22.27 -18.88 13.35
C ILE A 110 -22.75 -18.87 14.81
N SER A 111 -23.63 -17.92 15.19
CA SER A 111 -24.20 -17.91 16.54
C SER A 111 -24.99 -19.19 16.82
N LYS A 112 -25.88 -19.59 15.92
CA LYS A 112 -26.67 -20.83 16.05
C LYS A 112 -25.79 -22.07 16.15
N PHE A 113 -24.72 -22.14 15.35
CA PHE A 113 -23.73 -23.21 15.46
C PHE A 113 -23.11 -23.25 16.86
N LEU A 114 -22.61 -22.12 17.37
CA LEU A 114 -22.01 -22.05 18.70
C LEU A 114 -22.98 -22.47 19.81
N ASP A 115 -24.26 -22.11 19.69
CA ASP A 115 -25.29 -22.52 20.64
C ASP A 115 -25.63 -24.01 20.59
N SER A 116 -25.39 -24.66 19.44
CA SER A 116 -25.62 -26.10 19.23
C SER A 116 -24.47 -27.01 19.64
N VAL A 117 -23.30 -26.45 19.99
CA VAL A 117 -22.15 -27.27 20.41
C VAL A 117 -22.31 -27.64 21.89
N ASP A 118 -22.62 -28.91 22.13
CA ASP A 118 -22.74 -29.45 23.48
C ASP A 118 -21.42 -29.35 24.27
N GLY A 119 -21.51 -28.92 25.53
CA GLY A 119 -20.36 -28.77 26.41
C GLY A 119 -19.45 -27.57 26.10
N LEU A 120 -19.86 -26.67 25.19
CA LEU A 120 -19.13 -25.43 24.93
C LEU A 120 -19.31 -24.45 26.08
N ASP A 121 -18.19 -24.03 26.69
CA ASP A 121 -18.18 -22.94 27.65
C ASP A 121 -18.46 -21.60 26.95
N LYS A 122 -19.71 -21.14 27.04
CA LYS A 122 -20.15 -19.91 26.38
C LYS A 122 -19.43 -18.67 26.90
N SER A 123 -18.86 -18.70 28.10
CA SER A 123 -18.11 -17.56 28.67
C SER A 123 -16.80 -17.28 27.93
N LYS A 124 -16.23 -18.28 27.26
CA LYS A 124 -15.01 -18.16 26.44
C LYS A 124 -15.28 -17.60 25.05
N ILE A 125 -16.54 -17.59 24.59
CA ILE A 125 -16.86 -17.04 23.28
C ILE A 125 -16.54 -15.54 23.29
N GLY A 126 -15.71 -15.12 22.33
CA GLY A 126 -15.26 -13.74 22.22
C GLY A 126 -14.00 -13.42 23.01
N THR A 127 -13.36 -14.36 23.70
CA THR A 127 -12.00 -14.14 24.23
C THR A 127 -10.97 -14.30 23.11
N TRP A 128 -9.80 -13.66 23.24
CA TRP A 128 -8.81 -13.63 22.15
C TRP A 128 -8.11 -14.96 21.89
N ASP A 129 -8.21 -15.90 22.83
CA ASP A 129 -7.70 -17.28 22.81
C ASP A 129 -8.72 -18.29 22.25
N PHE A 130 -9.99 -17.89 22.14
CA PHE A 130 -11.04 -18.73 21.57
C PHE A 130 -10.93 -18.86 20.05
N ASP A 131 -11.21 -20.05 19.52
CA ASP A 131 -11.15 -20.32 18.07
C ASP A 131 -12.27 -21.27 17.64
N ILE A 132 -13.25 -20.73 16.92
CA ILE A 132 -14.39 -21.46 16.36
C ILE A 132 -13.94 -22.60 15.43
N THR A 133 -12.82 -22.44 14.73
CA THR A 133 -12.35 -23.43 13.76
C THR A 133 -11.84 -24.72 14.39
N LYS A 134 -11.61 -24.71 15.70
CA LYS A 134 -11.15 -25.87 16.49
C LYS A 134 -12.30 -26.65 17.14
N LEU A 135 -13.53 -26.16 17.03
CA LEU A 135 -14.69 -26.80 17.65
C LEU A 135 -15.10 -28.08 16.91
N LYS A 136 -15.63 -29.05 17.66
CA LYS A 136 -16.24 -30.26 17.08
C LYS A 136 -17.43 -29.86 16.20
N GLY A 137 -17.60 -30.53 15.06
CA GLY A 137 -18.66 -30.21 14.09
C GLY A 137 -18.39 -29.00 13.20
N TYR A 138 -17.28 -28.25 13.38
CA TYR A 138 -16.96 -27.10 12.52
C TYR A 138 -16.90 -27.48 11.03
N LYS A 139 -16.16 -28.55 10.71
CA LYS A 139 -15.93 -28.98 9.32
C LYS A 139 -17.19 -29.39 8.59
N GLU A 140 -18.11 -30.04 9.31
CA GLU A 140 -19.32 -30.64 8.75
C GLU A 140 -20.48 -29.64 8.71
N ASN A 141 -20.61 -28.78 9.73
CA ASN A 141 -21.86 -28.04 9.97
C ASN A 141 -21.79 -26.55 9.60
N ILE A 142 -20.61 -25.93 9.59
CA ILE A 142 -20.52 -24.46 9.43
C ILE A 142 -19.35 -23.97 8.58
N LYS A 143 -18.42 -24.83 8.17
CA LYS A 143 -17.17 -24.43 7.49
C LYS A 143 -17.39 -23.48 6.32
N THR A 144 -18.31 -23.78 5.41
CA THR A 144 -18.57 -22.97 4.22
C THR A 144 -19.10 -21.59 4.60
N ASP A 145 -20.18 -21.54 5.40
CA ASP A 145 -20.77 -20.28 5.88
C ASP A 145 -19.79 -19.43 6.70
N PHE A 146 -18.91 -20.07 7.49
CA PHE A 146 -17.86 -19.39 8.23
C PHE A 146 -16.81 -18.79 7.30
N VAL A 147 -16.34 -19.55 6.31
CA VAL A 147 -15.34 -19.08 5.33
C VAL A 147 -15.92 -17.92 4.51
N ASP A 148 -17.17 -18.02 4.06
CA ASP A 148 -17.83 -16.96 3.29
C ASP A 148 -17.99 -15.68 4.12
N PHE A 149 -18.45 -15.80 5.37
CA PHE A 149 -18.56 -14.65 6.26
C PHE A 149 -17.20 -14.03 6.56
N LYS A 150 -16.19 -14.84 6.89
CA LYS A 150 -14.82 -14.39 7.11
C LYS A 150 -14.26 -13.68 5.87
N ASN A 151 -14.47 -14.23 4.68
CA ASN A 151 -14.03 -13.63 3.42
C ASN A 151 -14.70 -12.27 3.20
N GLY A 152 -15.99 -12.14 3.48
CA GLY A 152 -16.69 -10.85 3.46
C GLY A 152 -16.08 -9.83 4.43
N VAL A 153 -15.81 -10.24 5.67
CA VAL A 153 -15.14 -9.39 6.67
C VAL A 153 -13.73 -8.99 6.21
N ASP A 154 -12.96 -9.91 5.62
CA ASP A 154 -11.63 -9.63 5.08
C ASP A 154 -11.68 -8.62 3.92
N VAL A 155 -12.75 -8.62 3.11
CA VAL A 155 -12.99 -7.61 2.07
C VAL A 155 -13.25 -6.24 2.71
N TYR A 156 -14.18 -6.15 3.66
CA TYR A 156 -14.46 -4.87 4.35
C TYR A 156 -13.25 -4.34 5.12
N ALA A 157 -12.51 -5.20 5.82
CA ALA A 157 -11.28 -4.83 6.52
C ALA A 157 -10.20 -4.36 5.54
N GLY A 158 -10.08 -5.03 4.38
CA GLY A 158 -9.21 -4.61 3.29
C GLY A 158 -9.58 -3.24 2.73
N LEU A 159 -10.87 -2.96 2.55
CA LEU A 159 -11.38 -1.65 2.09
C LEU A 159 -11.18 -0.55 3.14
N ALA A 160 -11.42 -0.83 4.42
CA ALA A 160 -11.14 0.14 5.48
C ALA A 160 -9.63 0.45 5.54
N GLY A 161 -8.80 -0.59 5.42
CA GLY A 161 -7.34 -0.45 5.40
C GLY A 161 -6.82 0.31 4.20
N SER A 162 -7.44 0.13 3.02
CA SER A 162 -7.08 0.89 1.83
C SER A 162 -7.33 2.38 2.02
N ILE A 163 -8.53 2.74 2.51
CA ILE A 163 -8.90 4.13 2.76
C ILE A 163 -7.96 4.77 3.78
N LEU A 164 -7.67 4.09 4.89
CA LEU A 164 -6.76 4.59 5.93
C LEU A 164 -5.34 4.73 5.42
N SER A 165 -4.85 3.74 4.67
CA SER A 165 -3.50 3.79 4.11
C SER A 165 -3.36 4.97 3.16
N CYS A 166 -4.18 5.02 2.11
CA CYS A 166 -4.01 5.95 1.01
C CYS A 166 -4.31 7.41 1.39
N ASN A 167 -5.26 7.64 2.29
CA ASN A 167 -5.72 9.00 2.61
C ASN A 167 -5.11 9.59 3.88
N ILE A 168 -4.55 8.76 4.77
CA ILE A 168 -4.01 9.24 6.06
C ILE A 168 -2.53 8.90 6.15
N ILE A 169 -2.18 7.61 6.09
CA ILE A 169 -0.83 7.16 6.42
C ILE A 169 0.16 7.57 5.32
N THR A 170 -0.18 7.34 4.05
CA THR A 170 0.72 7.69 2.95
C THR A 170 0.98 9.20 2.88
N PRO A 171 -0.01 10.11 2.98
CA PRO A 171 0.27 11.55 3.01
C PRO A 171 1.19 11.97 4.17
N ILE A 172 1.03 11.40 5.37
CA ILE A 172 1.90 11.70 6.51
C ILE A 172 3.35 11.28 6.22
N ILE A 173 3.56 10.07 5.72
CA ILE A 173 4.89 9.56 5.41
C ILE A 173 5.51 10.37 4.25
N ARG A 174 4.74 10.64 3.21
CA ARG A 174 5.16 11.44 2.05
C ARG A 174 5.58 12.84 2.46
N ASN A 175 4.78 13.51 3.30
CA ASN A 175 5.08 14.85 3.78
C ASN A 175 6.36 14.89 4.62
N LYS A 176 6.57 13.88 5.47
CA LYS A 176 7.79 13.77 6.25
C LYS A 176 9.01 13.55 5.34
N TYR A 177 8.92 12.61 4.40
CA TYR A 177 9.99 12.34 3.44
C TYR A 177 10.32 13.57 2.57
N ALA A 178 9.28 14.24 2.05
CA ALA A 178 9.44 15.46 1.27
C ALA A 178 10.08 16.58 2.11
N SER A 179 9.69 16.75 3.37
CA SER A 179 10.29 17.74 4.27
C SER A 179 11.77 17.47 4.55
N GLU A 180 12.17 16.22 4.74
CA GLU A 180 13.58 15.87 4.98
C GLU A 180 14.41 16.14 3.72
N ARG A 181 13.92 15.69 2.56
CA ARG A 181 14.57 15.94 1.26
C ARG A 181 14.64 17.42 0.91
N GLN A 182 13.60 18.19 1.21
CA GLN A 182 13.57 19.64 0.98
C GLN A 182 14.60 20.36 1.85
N LYS A 183 14.77 19.96 3.12
CA LYS A 183 15.79 20.52 4.00
C LYS A 183 17.21 20.24 3.49
N ASP A 184 17.48 19.02 3.05
CA ASP A 184 18.79 18.65 2.49
C ASP A 184 19.10 19.43 1.21
N VAL A 185 18.11 19.64 0.35
CA VAL A 185 18.25 20.40 -0.89
C VAL A 185 18.44 21.90 -0.61
N LEU A 186 17.68 22.48 0.31
CA LEU A 186 17.88 23.87 0.76
C LEU A 186 19.27 24.06 1.37
N ALA A 187 19.74 23.12 2.18
CA ALA A 187 21.07 23.16 2.78
C ALA A 187 22.18 23.15 1.71
N LYS A 188 22.06 22.28 0.69
CA LYS A 188 23.02 22.23 -0.43
C LYS A 188 22.99 23.50 -1.29
N MET A 189 21.80 23.99 -1.65
CA MET A 189 21.68 25.24 -2.42
C MET A 189 22.21 26.46 -1.64
N ASN A 190 21.98 26.51 -0.33
CA ASN A 190 22.52 27.57 0.51
C ASN A 190 24.05 27.46 0.64
N ALA A 191 24.60 26.25 0.76
CA ALA A 191 26.04 26.02 0.77
C ALA A 191 26.71 26.43 -0.55
N ASP A 192 26.11 26.10 -1.70
CA ASP A 192 26.61 26.53 -3.00
C ASP A 192 26.54 28.05 -3.16
N LYS A 193 25.43 28.71 -2.77
CA LYS A 193 25.34 30.19 -2.76
C LYS A 193 26.43 30.83 -1.90
N MET A 194 26.75 30.24 -0.74
CA MET A 194 27.81 30.72 0.15
C MET A 194 29.22 30.60 -0.46
N LYS A 195 29.43 29.63 -1.36
CA LYS A 195 30.71 29.40 -2.06
C LYS A 195 31.04 30.47 -3.10
N TYR A 196 30.01 31.13 -3.66
CA TYR A 196 30.15 32.18 -4.67
C TYR A 196 29.89 33.60 -4.13
N LEU A 197 29.61 33.73 -2.83
CA LEU A 197 29.44 35.02 -2.18
C LEU A 197 30.80 35.72 -2.07
N GLN A 198 30.86 36.98 -2.46
CA GLN A 198 31.98 37.85 -2.13
C GLN A 198 31.59 38.72 -0.94
N ALA A 199 32.46 38.82 0.06
CA ALA A 199 32.21 39.67 1.21
C ALA A 199 32.04 41.14 0.77
N PRO A 200 31.01 41.87 1.25
CA PRO A 200 30.91 43.30 1.04
C PRO A 200 32.17 44.01 1.55
N ARG A 201 32.62 45.07 0.87
CA ARG A 201 33.80 45.83 1.32
C ARG A 201 33.62 46.27 2.77
N GLY A 202 34.60 45.93 3.63
CA GLY A 202 34.63 46.33 5.04
C GLY A 202 34.21 45.26 6.05
N ILE A 203 33.89 44.03 5.64
CA ILE A 203 33.63 42.90 6.55
C ILE A 203 34.37 41.65 6.10
N SER A 204 34.88 40.87 7.06
CA SER A 204 35.56 39.62 6.76
C SER A 204 34.58 38.59 6.20
N MET A 205 35.07 37.68 5.34
CA MET A 205 34.24 36.62 4.77
C MET A 205 33.65 35.70 5.86
N SER A 206 34.41 35.44 6.92
CA SER A 206 33.94 34.68 8.10
C SER A 206 32.76 35.38 8.80
N ASP A 207 32.83 36.70 9.02
CA ASP A 207 31.74 37.45 9.66
C ASP A 207 30.49 37.53 8.77
N TYR A 208 30.70 37.63 7.46
CA TYR A 208 29.61 37.63 6.49
C TYR A 208 28.88 36.27 6.47
N LEU A 209 29.62 35.17 6.36
CA LEU A 209 29.05 33.82 6.39
C LEU A 209 28.32 33.53 7.71
N GLN A 210 28.84 33.99 8.84
CA GLN A 210 28.20 33.83 10.15
C GLN A 210 26.88 34.62 10.25
N LYS A 211 26.83 35.87 9.77
CA LYS A 211 25.59 36.65 9.73
C LYS A 211 24.52 36.05 8.81
N VAL A 212 24.93 35.50 7.66
CA VAL A 212 24.02 34.83 6.72
C VAL A 212 23.49 33.51 7.32
N TYR A 213 24.36 32.74 7.97
CA TYR A 213 23.99 31.50 8.64
C TYR A 213 22.98 31.74 9.78
N VAL A 214 23.22 32.74 10.65
CA VAL A 214 22.29 33.11 11.73
C VAL A 214 20.94 33.57 11.17
N LYS A 215 20.92 34.32 10.06
CA LYS A 215 19.69 34.78 9.41
C LYS A 215 18.84 33.67 8.79
N HIS A 216 19.47 32.57 8.34
CA HIS A 216 18.79 31.47 7.64
C HIS A 216 18.55 30.21 8.49
N SER A 217 19.07 30.15 9.72
CA SER A 217 18.98 28.96 10.59
C SER A 217 17.83 29.00 11.60
N ASP A 218 16.94 29.99 11.55
CA ASP A 218 15.85 30.22 12.54
C ASP A 218 16.31 30.26 14.01
N LEU A 219 17.62 30.35 14.27
CA LEU A 219 18.20 30.58 15.58
C LEU A 219 17.96 32.04 15.96
N LYS A 220 16.81 32.29 16.60
CA LYS A 220 16.59 33.52 17.36
C LYS A 220 17.61 33.58 18.50
N VAL A 221 18.50 34.57 18.45
CA VAL A 221 19.22 35.07 19.63
C VAL A 221 18.26 35.89 20.47
#